data_AF-A0A8T1VBC1-F1
#
_entry.id   AF-A0A8T1VBC1-F1
#
_cell.length_a   1.000
_cell.length_b   1.000
_cell.length_c   1.000
_cell.angle_alpha   90.00
_cell.angle_beta   90.00
_cell.angle_gamma   90.00
#
_symmetry.space_group_name_H-M   'P 1'
#
loop_
_entity.id
_entity.type
_entity.pdbx_description
1 polymer ?
#
loop_
_entity_poly.entity_id
_entity_poly.type
_entity_poly.pdbx_seq_one_letter_code
_entity_poly.pdbx_strand_id
1 'polypeptide(L)'
;MAELLVFLLPNLEVAEIVGVLLNLIGYLFSGFSPPASTLPSAIVWIYKITPMTYSLAAFSAVVFGGCSDDGGLGCTQMTNLPPSAADRITVQEYLEGNYLMKHSKIGQNCGILLGFVLLFCAFTLLAMRFVNYQKR
;
A
#
# COMPACT_ATOMS: atom_id res chain seq x y z
N MET A 1 -1.99 12.90 3.04
CA MET A 1 -3.13 12.94 2.11
C MET A 1 -4.33 13.68 2.70
N ALA A 2 -4.77 13.35 3.93
CA ALA A 2 -5.89 14.07 4.57
C ALA A 2 -5.65 15.59 4.66
N GLU A 3 -4.47 16.02 5.12
CA GLU A 3 -4.11 17.44 5.21
C GLU A 3 -4.21 18.14 3.84
N LEU A 4 -3.71 17.52 2.77
CA LEU A 4 -3.83 18.04 1.42
C LEU A 4 -5.29 18.30 1.03
N LEU A 5 -6.18 17.33 1.29
CA LEU A 5 -7.59 17.45 0.91
C LEU A 5 -8.31 18.58 1.66
N VAL A 6 -7.99 18.78 2.94
CA VAL A 6 -8.57 19.86 3.76
C VAL A 6 -8.23 21.23 3.17
N PHE A 7 -7.01 21.43 2.68
CA PHE A 7 -6.61 22.70 2.08
C PHE A 7 -7.01 22.85 0.60
N LEU A 8 -7.24 21.73 -0.10
CA LEU A 8 -7.55 21.73 -1.52
C LEU A 8 -9.06 21.79 -1.81
N LEU A 9 -9.91 21.53 -0.82
CA LEU A 9 -11.37 21.52 -0.97
C LEU A 9 -12.00 22.68 -0.20
N PRO A 10 -13.15 23.19 -0.66
CA PRO A 10 -13.77 24.39 -0.08
C PRO A 10 -14.45 24.15 1.28
N ASN A 11 -14.86 22.91 1.56
CA ASN A 11 -15.61 22.55 2.77
C ASN A 11 -15.01 21.30 3.42
N LEU A 12 -15.01 21.27 4.75
CA LEU A 12 -14.50 20.13 5.53
C LEU A 12 -15.31 18.85 5.28
N GLU A 13 -16.64 18.95 5.20
CA GLU A 13 -17.52 17.80 4.94
C GLU A 13 -17.19 17.14 3.58
N VAL A 14 -16.95 17.96 2.55
CA VAL A 14 -16.56 17.46 1.23
C VAL A 14 -15.17 16.82 1.28
N ALA A 15 -14.23 17.41 2.02
CA ALA A 15 -12.90 16.84 2.21
C ALA A 15 -12.92 15.47 2.91
N GLU A 16 -13.80 15.30 3.89
CA GLU A 16 -13.98 14.03 4.57
C GLU A 16 -14.53 12.96 3.62
N ILE A 17 -15.63 13.24 2.91
CA ILE A 17 -16.25 12.29 1.98
C ILE A 17 -15.26 11.86 0.89
N VAL A 18 -14.56 12.82 0.28
CA VAL A 18 -13.55 12.55 -0.74
C VAL A 18 -12.36 11.79 -0.15
N GLY A 19 -11.94 12.13 1.07
CA GLY A 19 -10.88 11.44 1.78
C GLY A 19 -11.19 9.96 2.03
N VAL A 20 -12.40 9.66 2.51
CA VAL A 20 -12.87 8.28 2.72
C VAL A 20 -12.92 7.53 1.39
N LEU A 21 -13.45 8.14 0.33
CA LEU A 21 -13.51 7.51 -0.99
C LEU A 21 -12.11 7.15 -1.51
N LEU A 22 -11.15 8.07 -1.45
CA LEU A 22 -9.77 7.83 -1.88
C LEU A 22 -9.09 6.76 -1.03
N ASN A 23 -9.41 6.72 0.27
CA ASN A 23 -8.88 5.71 1.18
C ASN A 23 -9.39 4.30 0.83
N LEU A 24 -10.70 4.16 0.54
CA LEU A 24 -11.30 2.90 0.10
C LEU A 24 -10.72 2.42 -1.23
N ILE A 25 -10.54 3.33 -2.19
CA ILE A 25 -9.87 3.01 -3.47
C ILE A 25 -8.44 2.55 -3.19
N GLY A 26 -7.70 3.24 -2.32
CA GLY A 26 -6.35 2.85 -1.93
C GLY A 26 -6.30 1.45 -1.30
N TYR A 27 -7.25 1.09 -0.45
CA TYR A 27 -7.33 -0.25 0.12
C TYR A 27 -7.64 -1.31 -0.94
N LEU A 28 -8.59 -1.04 -1.83
CA LEU A 28 -8.98 -1.97 -2.89
C LEU A 28 -7.80 -2.30 -3.82
N PHE A 29 -6.98 -1.29 -4.14
CA PHE A 29 -5.82 -1.44 -5.03
C PHE A 29 -4.48 -1.58 -4.30
N SER A 30 -4.50 -1.89 -2.99
CA SER A 30 -3.29 -2.15 -2.20
C SER A 30 -2.54 -3.44 -2.59
N GLY A 31 -3.17 -4.27 -3.44
CA GLY A 31 -2.60 -5.51 -3.96
C GLY A 31 -2.82 -6.74 -3.09
N PHE A 32 -3.69 -6.66 -2.07
CA PHE A 32 -4.18 -7.82 -1.32
C PHE A 32 -5.42 -8.47 -1.96
N SER A 33 -6.40 -7.66 -2.34
CA SER A 33 -7.66 -8.15 -2.91
C SER A 33 -8.09 -7.22 -4.05
N PRO A 34 -7.69 -7.45 -5.31
CA PRO A 34 -7.02 -8.64 -5.87
C PRO A 34 -5.50 -8.74 -5.60
N PRO A 35 -4.91 -9.95 -5.68
CA PRO A 35 -3.46 -10.15 -5.52
C PRO A 35 -2.66 -9.37 -6.56
N ALA A 36 -1.57 -8.73 -6.12
CA ALA A 36 -0.69 -7.91 -6.95
C ALA A 36 -0.23 -8.60 -8.25
N SER A 37 -0.03 -9.93 -8.23
CA SER A 37 0.40 -10.71 -9.39
C SER A 37 -0.63 -10.82 -10.51
N THR A 38 -1.92 -10.66 -10.17
CA THR A 38 -3.04 -10.82 -11.11
C THR A 38 -3.55 -9.50 -11.69
N LEU A 39 -2.98 -8.37 -11.30
CA LEU A 39 -3.44 -7.06 -11.78
C LEU A 39 -3.18 -6.90 -13.29
N PRO A 40 -4.19 -6.52 -14.09
CA PRO A 40 -4.02 -6.20 -15.50
C PRO A 40 -3.04 -5.05 -15.71
N SER A 41 -2.24 -5.13 -16.77
CA SER A 41 -1.25 -4.09 -17.13
C SER A 41 -1.86 -2.69 -17.28
N ALA A 42 -3.13 -2.59 -17.66
CA ALA A 42 -3.83 -1.31 -17.83
C ALA A 42 -4.08 -0.56 -16.51
N ILE A 43 -4.25 -1.26 -15.38
CA ILE A 43 -4.58 -0.66 -14.07
C ILE A 43 -3.46 -0.79 -13.04
N VAL A 44 -2.36 -1.48 -13.38
CA VAL A 44 -1.23 -1.70 -12.46
C VAL A 44 -0.58 -0.40 -11.98
N TRP A 45 -0.74 0.70 -12.73
CA TRP A 45 -0.22 2.01 -12.30
C TRP A 45 -0.93 2.54 -11.05
N ILE A 46 -2.21 2.19 -10.83
CA ILE A 46 -2.97 2.57 -9.63
C ILE A 46 -2.37 1.89 -8.40
N TYR A 47 -2.00 0.62 -8.53
CA TYR A 47 -1.29 -0.11 -7.48
C TYR A 47 0.06 0.57 -7.14
N LYS A 48 0.79 1.06 -8.16
CA LYS A 48 2.09 1.73 -7.96
C LYS A 48 1.99 3.13 -7.35
N ILE A 49 0.92 3.89 -7.63
CA ILE A 49 0.74 5.25 -7.07
C ILE A 49 0.11 5.21 -5.67
N THR A 50 -0.50 4.10 -5.29
CA THR A 50 -1.16 3.94 -4.00
C THR A 50 -0.13 3.73 -2.90
N PRO A 51 -0.05 4.61 -1.87
CA PRO A 51 0.91 4.47 -0.79
C PRO A 51 0.63 3.22 0.07
N MET A 52 -0.64 2.83 0.23
CA MET A 52 -1.03 1.66 1.03
C MET A 52 -0.39 0.36 0.55
N THR A 53 -0.13 0.23 -0.76
CA THR A 53 0.60 -0.89 -1.35
C THR A 53 1.94 -1.12 -0.67
N TYR A 54 2.72 -0.06 -0.49
CA TYR A 54 4.06 -0.15 0.08
C TYR A 54 4.01 -0.37 1.59
N SER A 55 3.02 0.21 2.29
CA SER A 55 2.78 -0.06 3.71
C SER A 55 2.46 -1.51 3.96
N LEU A 56 1.52 -2.06 3.18
CA LEU A 56 1.13 -3.45 3.30
C LEU A 56 2.29 -4.38 2.96
N ALA A 57 3.04 -4.10 1.88
CA ALA A 57 4.19 -4.89 1.48
C ALA A 57 5.33 -4.84 2.50
N ALA A 58 5.57 -3.70 3.16
CA ALA A 58 6.57 -3.61 4.22
C ALA A 58 6.12 -4.36 5.48
N PHE A 59 4.88 -4.18 5.91
CA PHE A 59 4.33 -4.84 7.10
C PHE A 59 4.31 -6.36 6.94
N SER A 60 3.76 -6.85 5.82
CA SER A 60 3.69 -8.29 5.54
C SER A 60 5.08 -8.90 5.42
N ALA A 61 6.01 -8.21 4.78
CA ALA A 61 7.39 -8.66 4.67
C ALA A 61 8.05 -8.75 6.05
N VAL A 62 7.87 -7.78 6.94
CA VAL A 62 8.44 -7.84 8.31
C VAL A 62 7.87 -9.01 9.11
N VAL A 63 6.55 -9.22 9.06
CA VAL A 63 5.87 -10.24 9.87
C VAL A 63 6.07 -11.65 9.32
N PHE A 64 5.98 -11.81 8.00
CA PHE A 64 5.90 -13.12 7.34
C PHE A 64 7.10 -13.43 6.44
N GLY A 65 8.01 -12.49 6.22
CA GLY A 65 9.19 -12.71 5.39
C GLY A 65 10.41 -13.19 6.18
N GLY A 66 10.38 -13.14 7.51
CA GLY A 66 11.47 -13.60 8.36
C GLY A 66 11.46 -15.12 8.55
N CYS A 67 12.56 -15.79 8.18
CA CYS A 67 12.86 -17.14 8.60
C CYS A 67 13.84 -17.08 9.77
N SER A 68 13.37 -17.44 10.96
CA SER A 68 14.16 -17.49 12.18
C SER A 68 13.80 -18.77 12.93
N ASP A 69 14.81 -19.45 13.46
CA ASP A 69 14.66 -20.76 14.12
C ASP A 69 13.72 -20.68 15.34
N ASP A 70 13.69 -19.52 16.01
CA ASP A 70 12.89 -19.24 17.21
C ASP A 70 11.55 -18.53 16.92
N GLY A 71 10.88 -18.84 15.80
CA GLY A 71 9.50 -18.39 15.55
C GLY A 71 9.27 -17.51 14.32
N GLY A 72 10.16 -17.55 13.32
CA GLY A 72 9.91 -16.90 12.03
C GLY A 72 8.84 -17.65 11.23
N LEU A 73 7.78 -16.96 10.81
CA LEU A 73 6.66 -17.57 10.09
C LEU A 73 6.95 -17.82 8.60
N GLY A 74 8.00 -17.22 8.05
CA GLY A 74 8.26 -17.25 6.60
C GLY A 74 8.56 -18.63 6.04
N CYS A 75 9.31 -19.44 6.79
CA CYS A 75 9.70 -20.80 6.39
C CYS A 75 8.69 -21.89 6.82
N THR A 76 7.60 -21.49 7.47
CA THR A 76 6.53 -22.42 7.84
C THR A 76 5.82 -22.92 6.58
N GLN A 77 5.62 -24.23 6.50
CA GLN A 77 4.90 -24.85 5.40
C GLN A 77 3.39 -24.57 5.55
N MET A 78 2.77 -24.11 4.47
CA MET A 78 1.32 -23.87 4.47
C MET A 78 0.55 -25.18 4.42
N THR A 79 -0.52 -25.30 5.21
CA THR A 79 -1.47 -26.43 5.19
C THR A 79 -2.79 -26.00 4.57
N ASN A 80 -3.53 -26.93 3.94
CA ASN A 80 -4.83 -26.67 3.30
C ASN A 80 -4.77 -25.64 2.15
N LEU A 81 -3.80 -25.81 1.25
CA LEU A 81 -3.72 -24.96 0.07
C LEU A 81 -4.91 -25.21 -0.88
N PRO A 82 -5.39 -24.16 -1.57
CA PRO A 82 -6.29 -24.35 -2.70
C PRO A 82 -5.58 -25.19 -3.79
N PRO A 83 -6.32 -26.02 -4.55
CA PRO A 83 -5.74 -26.92 -5.56
C PRO A 83 -5.04 -26.22 -6.74
N SER A 84 -5.09 -24.88 -6.79
CA SER A 84 -4.37 -24.04 -7.75
C SER A 84 -2.95 -23.67 -7.32
N ALA A 85 -2.54 -23.95 -6.08
CA ALA A 85 -1.21 -23.65 -5.56
C ALA A 85 -0.29 -24.89 -5.60
N ALA A 86 1.02 -24.66 -5.76
CA ALA A 86 2.01 -25.74 -5.82
C ALA A 86 2.04 -26.55 -4.51
N ASP A 87 2.29 -27.86 -4.63
CA ASP A 87 2.34 -28.75 -3.48
C ASP A 87 3.60 -28.44 -2.65
N ARG A 88 3.42 -28.13 -1.35
CA ARG A 88 4.47 -27.72 -0.38
C ARG A 88 5.14 -26.35 -0.63
N ILE A 89 4.40 -25.26 -0.52
CA ILE A 89 4.97 -23.90 -0.49
C ILE A 89 5.08 -23.34 0.93
N THR A 90 6.11 -22.53 1.14
CA THR A 90 6.29 -21.74 2.37
C THR A 90 5.44 -20.47 2.37
N VAL A 91 5.21 -19.90 3.55
CA VAL A 91 4.49 -18.61 3.68
C VAL A 91 5.18 -17.51 2.88
N GLN A 92 6.50 -17.47 2.92
CA GLN A 92 7.30 -16.50 2.18
C GLN A 92 7.08 -16.63 0.67
N GLU A 93 7.20 -17.85 0.11
CA GLU A 93 7.01 -18.07 -1.32
C GLU A 93 5.61 -17.71 -1.79
N TYR A 94 4.59 -17.98 -0.97
CA TYR A 94 3.22 -17.59 -1.27
C TYR A 94 3.05 -16.06 -1.35
N LEU A 95 3.66 -15.32 -0.41
CA LEU A 95 3.63 -13.86 -0.40
C LEU A 95 4.40 -13.23 -1.56
N GLU A 96 5.55 -13.80 -1.90
CA GLU A 96 6.34 -13.33 -3.05
C GLU A 96 5.64 -13.63 -4.38
N GLY A 97 5.00 -14.80 -4.51
CA GLY A 97 4.33 -15.24 -5.74
C GLY A 97 2.99 -14.56 -6.00
N ASN A 98 2.12 -14.45 -4.98
CA ASN A 98 0.77 -13.90 -5.16
C ASN A 98 0.71 -12.38 -4.93
N TYR A 99 1.44 -11.90 -3.93
CA TYR A 99 1.33 -10.52 -3.48
C TYR A 99 2.52 -9.64 -3.87
N LEU A 100 3.56 -10.22 -4.48
CA LEU A 100 4.81 -9.53 -4.85
C LEU A 100 5.49 -8.84 -3.65
N MET A 101 5.26 -9.35 -2.44
CA MET A 101 5.76 -8.79 -1.18
C MET A 101 7.05 -9.49 -0.77
N LYS A 102 8.19 -8.83 -1.01
CA LYS A 102 9.53 -9.40 -0.79
C LYS A 102 10.17 -8.88 0.49
N HIS A 103 10.73 -9.79 1.30
CA HIS A 103 11.49 -9.45 2.51
C HIS A 103 12.70 -8.55 2.21
N SER A 104 13.43 -8.80 1.12
CA SER A 104 14.60 -7.99 0.75
C SER A 104 14.28 -6.54 0.37
N LYS A 105 13.01 -6.23 0.07
CA LYS A 105 12.58 -4.90 -0.37
C LYS A 105 11.95 -4.03 0.72
N ILE A 106 11.98 -4.46 1.98
CA ILE A 106 11.41 -3.69 3.10
C ILE A 106 11.97 -2.26 3.12
N GLY A 107 13.30 -2.10 3.06
CA GLY A 107 13.94 -0.78 3.08
C GLY A 107 13.51 0.10 1.89
N GLN A 108 13.39 -0.48 0.70
CA GLN A 108 12.91 0.24 -0.49
C GLN A 108 11.46 0.71 -0.31
N ASN A 109 10.58 -0.17 0.18
CA ASN A 109 9.17 0.15 0.41
C ASN A 109 9.02 1.26 1.46
N CYS A 110 9.77 1.19 2.56
CA CYS A 110 9.81 2.26 3.56
C CYS A 110 10.32 3.59 2.97
N GLY A 111 11.36 3.56 2.15
CA GLY A 111 11.86 4.76 1.47
C GLY A 111 10.83 5.38 0.53
N ILE A 112 10.10 4.55 -0.23
CA ILE A 112 9.02 5.03 -1.11
C ILE A 112 7.88 5.66 -0.30
N LEU A 113 7.50 5.06 0.83
CA LEU A 113 6.49 5.64 1.73
C LEU A 113 6.89 7.02 2.25
N LEU A 114 8.14 7.18 2.69
CA LEU A 114 8.67 8.48 3.09
C LEU A 114 8.62 9.48 1.93
N GLY A 115 8.95 9.03 0.71
CA GLY A 115 8.80 9.83 -0.50
C GLY A 115 7.37 10.33 -0.72
N PHE A 116 6.36 9.47 -0.56
CA PHE A 116 4.94 9.87 -0.65
C PHE A 116 4.54 10.86 0.44
N VAL A 117 4.99 10.68 1.68
CA VAL A 117 4.72 11.62 2.77
C VAL A 117 5.26 13.01 2.41
N LEU A 118 6.54 13.09 2.02
CA LEU A 118 7.16 14.36 1.62
C LEU A 118 6.47 14.99 0.41
N LEU A 119 6.07 14.19 -0.58
CA LEU A 119 5.33 14.65 -1.74
C LEU A 119 3.97 15.27 -1.35
N PHE A 120 3.18 14.59 -0.50
CA PHE A 120 1.89 15.11 -0.05
C PHE A 120 2.06 16.35 0.83
N CYS A 121 3.08 16.40 1.68
CA CYS A 121 3.40 17.59 2.45
C CYS A 121 3.76 18.77 1.53
N ALA A 122 4.60 18.56 0.52
CA ALA A 122 4.96 19.58 -0.46
C ALA A 122 3.72 20.11 -1.21
N PHE A 123 2.83 19.21 -1.66
CA PHE A 123 1.57 19.62 -2.28
C PHE A 123 0.65 20.37 -1.32
N THR A 124 0.63 20.00 -0.04
CA THR A 124 -0.17 20.70 0.97
C THR A 124 0.35 22.13 1.17
N LEU A 125 1.67 22.31 1.24
CA LEU A 125 2.31 23.63 1.30
C LEU A 125 2.00 24.48 0.07
N LEU A 126 2.01 23.87 -1.12
CA LEU A 126 1.62 24.55 -2.35
C LEU A 126 0.13 24.91 -2.36
N ALA A 127 -0.74 24.02 -1.91
CA ALA A 127 -2.17 24.28 -1.78
C ALA A 127 -2.41 25.45 -0.83
N MET A 128 -1.81 25.47 0.35
CA MET A 128 -1.90 26.62 1.27
C MET A 128 -1.43 27.93 0.65
N ARG A 129 -0.38 27.89 -0.19
CA ARG A 129 0.16 29.09 -0.83
C ARG A 129 -0.74 29.65 -1.94
N PHE A 130 -1.33 28.77 -2.76
CA PHE A 130 -2.02 29.16 -3.99
C PHE A 130 -3.55 29.08 -3.90
N VAL A 131 -4.08 28.22 -3.05
CA VAL A 131 -5.51 28.00 -2.84
C VAL A 131 -5.91 28.71 -1.57
N ASN A 132 -6.59 29.84 -1.71
CA ASN A 132 -7.10 30.61 -0.58
C ASN A 132 -8.62 30.78 -0.69
N TYR A 133 -9.36 29.81 -0.15
CA TYR A 133 -10.82 29.84 -0.11
C TYR A 133 -11.41 30.95 0.77
N GLN A 134 -10.59 31.57 1.65
CA GLN A 134 -11.04 32.66 2.52
C GLN A 134 -11.09 34.02 1.81
N LYS A 135 -10.50 34.15 0.62
CA LYS A 135 -10.54 35.39 -0.19
C LYS A 135 -11.72 35.45 -1.17
N ARG A 136 -12.65 34.50 -1.13
CA ARG A 136 -13.82 34.47 -1.99
C ARG A 136 -15.07 34.94 -1.25
#